data_AF-A0A4V6RFB5-F1
#
_entry.id   AF-A0A4V6RFB5-F1
#
_cell.length_a   1.000
_cell.length_b   1.000
_cell.length_c   1.000
_cell.angle_alpha   90.00
_cell.angle_beta   90.00
_cell.angle_gamma   90.00
#
_symmetry.space_group_name_H-M   'P 1'
#
loop_
_entity.id
_entity.type
_entity.pdbx_description
1 polymer ?
#
loop_
_entity_poly.entity_id
_entity_poly.type
_entity_poly.pdbx_seq_one_letter_code
_entity_poly.pdbx_strand_id
1 'polypeptide(L)'
;MKEYAKSFYQSDAWKKARQTAIKRANGLCERCRAAGRFVPGVIVHHKKYITPGNIHDARVTLALDNLELVCEDCHNKEHKAKHAARYRFDGNGNLLPPPGEKERVRPPVGRILEGTEEPREIPQKNSAGSHAYEGG
;
A
#
# COMPACT_ATOMS: atom_id res chain seq x y z
N MET A 1 -10.68 -2.72 -5.08
CA MET A 1 -11.95 -1.97 -5.17
C MET A 1 -12.80 -2.59 -6.27
N LYS A 2 -14.13 -2.71 -6.08
CA LYS A 2 -15.04 -3.30 -7.07
C LYS A 2 -15.59 -2.21 -8.00
N GLU A 3 -15.85 -2.53 -9.28
CA GLU A 3 -16.21 -1.52 -10.30
C GLU A 3 -17.49 -0.74 -9.96
N TYR A 4 -18.52 -1.44 -9.44
CA TYR A 4 -19.79 -0.81 -9.07
C TYR A 4 -19.66 0.30 -8.01
N ALA A 5 -18.58 0.30 -7.23
CA ALA A 5 -18.38 1.24 -6.14
C ALA A 5 -17.45 2.41 -6.49
N LYS A 6 -16.89 2.43 -7.70
CA LYS A 6 -15.90 3.42 -8.12
C LYS A 6 -16.45 4.85 -8.06
N SER A 7 -17.63 5.08 -8.62
CA SER A 7 -18.29 6.40 -8.61
C SER A 7 -18.59 6.89 -7.19
N PHE A 8 -19.05 5.99 -6.31
CA PHE A 8 -19.28 6.28 -4.90
C PHE A 8 -18.00 6.75 -4.20
N TYR A 9 -16.89 6.01 -4.34
CA TYR A 9 -15.62 6.38 -3.70
C TYR A 9 -14.99 7.65 -4.29
N GLN A 10 -15.39 8.07 -5.49
CA GLN A 10 -14.97 9.33 -6.10
C GLN A 10 -15.87 10.52 -5.73
N SER A 11 -17.06 10.26 -5.18
CA SER A 11 -18.03 11.29 -4.82
C SER A 11 -17.53 12.21 -3.70
N ASP A 12 -17.97 13.46 -3.73
CA ASP A 12 -17.63 14.44 -2.69
C ASP A 12 -18.29 14.12 -1.35
N ALA A 13 -19.46 13.47 -1.38
CA ALA A 13 -20.14 12.99 -0.19
C ALA A 13 -19.26 11.99 0.59
N TRP A 14 -18.66 11.01 -0.11
CA TRP A 14 -17.71 10.08 0.49
C TRP A 14 -16.46 10.79 1.02
N LYS A 15 -15.86 11.70 0.25
CA LYS A 15 -14.66 12.45 0.70
C LYS A 15 -14.93 13.22 1.99
N LYS A 16 -16.08 13.89 2.09
CA LYS A 16 -16.52 14.59 3.30
C LYS A 16 -16.72 13.63 4.47
N ALA A 17 -17.47 12.54 4.28
CA ALA A 17 -17.70 11.54 5.33
C ALA A 17 -16.38 10.93 5.83
N ARG A 18 -15.46 10.61 4.90
CA ARG A 18 -14.12 10.10 5.21
C ARG A 18 -13.32 11.07 6.07
N GLN A 19 -13.29 12.35 5.71
CA GLN A 19 -12.60 13.38 6.50
C GLN A 19 -13.21 13.53 7.90
N THR A 20 -14.54 13.51 8.01
CA THR A 20 -15.23 13.57 9.30
C THR A 20 -14.91 12.36 10.18
N ALA A 21 -14.89 11.15 9.62
CA ALA A 21 -14.48 9.95 10.35
C ALA A 21 -13.03 10.04 10.87
N ILE A 22 -12.10 10.54 10.03
CA ILE A 22 -10.70 10.73 10.43
C ILE A 22 -10.58 11.74 11.59
N LYS A 23 -11.29 12.87 11.49
CA LYS A 23 -11.31 13.89 12.54
C LYS A 23 -11.88 13.35 13.85
N ARG A 24 -13.00 12.62 13.80
CA ARG A 24 -13.61 11.97 14.99
C ARG A 24 -12.64 11.01 15.68
N ALA A 25 -11.83 10.30 14.91
CA ALA A 25 -10.84 9.36 15.42
C ALA A 25 -9.54 10.03 15.88
N ASN A 26 -9.39 11.36 15.76
CA ASN A 26 -8.15 12.09 15.97
C ASN A 26 -6.96 11.52 15.16
N GLY A 27 -7.23 10.96 13.98
CA GLY A 27 -6.22 10.31 13.14
C GLY A 27 -5.67 8.97 13.67
N LEU A 28 -6.24 8.43 14.76
CA LEU A 28 -5.80 7.19 15.37
C LEU A 28 -6.69 6.01 14.98
N CYS A 29 -6.10 4.82 14.92
CA CYS A 29 -6.83 3.57 14.73
C CYS A 29 -7.76 3.33 15.92
N GLU A 30 -9.08 3.32 15.66
CA GLU A 30 -10.10 3.19 16.70
C GLU A 30 -10.00 1.85 17.44
N ARG A 31 -9.67 0.76 16.72
CA ARG A 31 -9.47 -0.58 17.30
C ARG A 31 -8.21 -0.68 18.15
N CYS A 32 -7.09 -0.08 17.71
CA CYS A 32 -5.86 -0.06 18.51
C CYS A 32 -6.06 0.77 19.78
N ARG A 33 -6.72 1.93 19.67
CA ARG A 33 -7.01 2.80 20.80
C ARG A 33 -7.86 2.09 21.85
N ALA A 34 -8.88 1.34 21.43
CA ALA A 34 -9.69 0.52 22.34
C ALA A 34 -8.87 -0.56 23.08
N ALA A 35 -7.77 -1.02 22.48
CA ALA A 35 -6.83 -1.97 23.09
C ALA A 35 -5.65 -1.28 23.82
N GLY A 36 -5.72 0.02 24.08
CA GLY A 36 -4.67 0.77 24.78
C GLY A 36 -3.43 1.09 23.94
N ARG A 37 -3.48 0.93 22.62
CA ARG A 37 -2.37 1.21 21.69
C ARG A 37 -2.64 2.44 20.84
N PHE A 38 -1.67 3.33 20.73
CA PHE A 38 -1.78 4.56 19.92
C PHE A 38 -1.09 4.35 18.58
N VAL A 39 -1.86 3.94 17.58
CA VAL A 39 -1.36 3.69 16.22
C VAL A 39 -2.10 4.61 15.24
N PRO A 40 -1.41 5.27 14.30
CA PRO A 40 -2.07 6.04 13.25
C PRO A 40 -3.03 5.17 12.41
N GLY A 41 -4.19 5.72 12.13
CA GLY A 41 -5.16 5.11 11.23
C GLY A 41 -4.96 5.62 9.80
N VAL A 42 -4.92 4.72 8.83
CA VAL A 42 -4.62 5.04 7.43
C VAL A 42 -5.79 4.75 6.49
N ILE A 43 -6.71 3.86 6.89
CA ILE A 43 -7.81 3.40 6.06
C ILE A 43 -9.13 3.61 6.82
N VAL A 44 -10.11 4.23 6.16
CA VAL A 44 -11.49 4.28 6.68
C VAL A 44 -12.21 3.04 6.17
N HIS A 45 -12.66 2.21 7.11
CA HIS A 45 -13.32 0.93 6.87
C HIS A 45 -14.82 1.03 7.15
N HIS A 46 -15.62 0.32 6.35
CA HIS A 46 -17.06 0.17 6.55
C HIS A 46 -17.34 -1.05 7.43
N LYS A 47 -17.93 -0.87 8.61
CA LYS A 47 -18.28 -1.97 9.54
C LYS A 47 -19.31 -2.92 8.91
N LYS A 48 -20.35 -2.36 8.30
CA LYS A 48 -21.31 -3.05 7.44
C LYS A 48 -20.88 -2.89 5.99
N TYR A 49 -20.59 -4.01 5.34
CA TYR A 49 -20.10 -4.04 3.97
C TYR A 49 -21.05 -3.38 2.97
N ILE A 50 -20.45 -2.62 2.04
CA ILE A 50 -21.15 -2.10 0.88
C ILE A 50 -21.33 -3.22 -0.15
N THR A 51 -22.57 -3.44 -0.55
CA THR A 51 -23.00 -4.38 -1.58
C THR A 51 -23.66 -3.61 -2.72
N PRO A 52 -23.81 -4.21 -3.92
CA PRO A 52 -24.52 -3.57 -5.02
C PRO A 52 -25.94 -3.11 -4.65
N GLY A 53 -26.63 -3.84 -3.76
CA GLY A 53 -27.99 -3.50 -3.34
C GLY A 53 -28.11 -2.37 -2.32
N ASN A 54 -27.02 -2.02 -1.61
CA ASN A 54 -27.06 -1.00 -0.54
C ASN A 54 -26.21 0.25 -0.84
N ILE A 55 -25.51 0.30 -1.97
CA ILE A 55 -24.58 1.38 -2.27
C ILE A 55 -25.24 2.76 -2.40
N HIS A 56 -26.52 2.79 -2.74
CA HIS A 56 -27.31 4.03 -2.84
C HIS A 56 -27.96 4.43 -1.51
N ASP A 57 -27.90 3.60 -0.47
CA ASP A 57 -28.42 3.94 0.86
C ASP A 57 -27.37 4.72 1.67
N ALA A 58 -27.55 6.03 1.78
CA ALA A 58 -26.68 6.92 2.53
C ALA A 58 -26.55 6.52 4.02
N ARG A 59 -27.57 5.87 4.59
CA ARG A 59 -27.55 5.38 5.98
C ARG A 59 -26.60 4.18 6.16
N VAL A 60 -26.18 3.56 5.06
CA VAL A 60 -25.16 2.50 5.08
C VAL A 60 -23.82 3.06 4.62
N THR A 61 -23.79 3.84 3.54
CA THR A 61 -22.53 4.20 2.90
C THR A 61 -21.83 5.42 3.53
N LEU A 62 -22.59 6.36 4.08
CA LEU A 62 -22.09 7.64 4.62
C LEU A 62 -22.30 7.80 6.14
N ALA A 63 -23.05 6.89 6.77
CA ALA A 63 -23.32 6.96 8.19
C ALA A 63 -22.03 6.76 9.00
N LEU A 64 -21.68 7.75 9.82
CA LEU A 64 -20.40 7.79 10.53
C LEU A 64 -20.25 6.66 11.54
N ASP A 65 -21.34 6.20 12.14
CA ASP A 65 -21.39 5.02 13.02
C ASP A 65 -20.95 3.74 12.30
N ASN A 66 -21.24 3.64 11.00
CA ASN A 66 -20.82 2.56 10.12
C ASN A 66 -19.38 2.72 9.59
N LEU A 67 -18.72 3.85 9.84
CA LEU A 67 -17.33 4.09 9.47
C LEU A 67 -16.42 3.95 10.70
N GLU A 68 -15.23 3.39 10.49
CA GLU A 68 -14.16 3.38 11.49
C GLU A 68 -12.82 3.69 10.82
N LEU A 69 -11.97 4.46 11.51
CA LEU A 69 -10.59 4.64 11.07
C LEU A 69 -9.72 3.52 11.66
N VAL A 70 -9.02 2.78 10.80
CA VAL A 70 -8.18 1.64 11.18
C VAL A 70 -6.77 1.74 10.59
N CYS A 71 -5.79 1.13 11.26
CA CYS A 71 -4.47 0.89 10.69
C CYS A 71 -4.51 -0.26 9.68
N GLU A 72 -3.48 -0.38 8.85
CA GLU A 72 -3.36 -1.42 7.82
C GLU A 72 -3.48 -2.84 8.42
N ASP A 73 -2.82 -3.11 9.55
CA ASP A 73 -2.91 -4.41 10.23
C ASP A 73 -4.35 -4.76 10.65
N CYS A 74 -5.06 -3.79 11.21
CA CYS A 74 -6.44 -4.00 11.65
C CYS A 74 -7.38 -4.19 10.46
N HIS A 75 -7.16 -3.45 9.37
CA HIS A 75 -7.89 -3.61 8.12
C HIS A 75 -7.64 -4.99 7.48
N ASN A 76 -6.38 -5.43 7.42
CA ASN A 76 -5.99 -6.70 6.81
C ASN A 76 -6.51 -7.92 7.60
N LYS A 77 -6.56 -7.81 8.93
CA LYS A 77 -7.17 -8.81 9.81
C LYS A 77 -8.66 -8.99 9.52
N GLU A 78 -9.39 -7.89 9.30
CA GLU A 78 -10.82 -7.91 8.98
C GLU A 78 -11.07 -8.53 7.59
N HIS A 79 -10.32 -8.09 6.58
CA HIS A 79 -10.51 -8.56 5.20
C HIS A 79 -9.89 -9.92 4.88
N LYS A 80 -9.29 -10.60 5.86
CA LYS A 80 -8.68 -11.94 5.71
C LYS A 80 -7.85 -12.08 4.44
N ALA A 81 -6.87 -11.20 4.23
CA ALA A 81 -5.70 -11.64 3.47
C ALA A 81 -4.72 -12.26 4.47
N LYS A 82 -4.93 -13.54 4.81
CA LYS A 82 -3.77 -14.36 5.18
C LYS A 82 -2.88 -14.31 3.96
N HIS A 83 -1.87 -13.44 3.96
CA HIS A 83 -0.73 -13.66 3.09
C HIS A 83 -0.13 -14.98 3.58
N ALA A 84 -0.61 -16.11 3.04
CA ALA A 84 0.19 -17.31 3.01
C ALA A 84 1.52 -16.82 2.46
N ALA A 85 2.59 -16.99 3.25
CA ALA A 85 3.91 -16.52 2.86
C ALA A 85 4.15 -16.99 1.42
N ARG A 86 4.16 -16.04 0.47
CA ARG A 86 4.23 -16.36 -0.96
C ARG A 86 5.51 -17.13 -1.26
N TYR A 87 6.53 -16.91 -0.43
CA TYR A 87 7.80 -17.58 -0.43
C TYR A 87 8.08 -18.11 0.97
N ARG A 88 8.69 -19.29 1.03
CA ARG A 88 9.21 -19.88 2.26
C ARG A 88 10.70 -20.12 2.06
N PHE A 89 11.45 -20.25 3.15
CA PHE A 89 12.86 -20.64 3.07
C PHE A 89 13.03 -22.04 3.66
N ASP A 90 13.94 -22.83 3.10
CA ASP A 90 14.41 -24.05 3.75
C ASP A 90 15.38 -23.70 4.91
N GLY A 91 15.80 -24.71 5.67
CA GLY A 91 16.75 -24.53 6.79
C GLY A 91 18.14 -24.02 6.37
N ASN A 92 18.44 -24.02 5.07
CA ASN A 92 19.69 -23.55 4.49
C ASN A 92 19.55 -22.14 3.89
N GLY A 93 18.38 -21.51 3.99
CA GLY A 93 18.11 -20.17 3.47
C GLY A 93 17.75 -20.13 1.97
N ASN A 94 17.43 -21.26 1.33
CA ASN A 94 16.99 -21.27 -0.06
C ASN A 94 15.49 -20.97 -0.19
N LEU A 95 15.11 -20.19 -1.20
CA LEU A 95 13.71 -19.89 -1.54
C LEU A 95 12.97 -21.14 -2.02
N LEU A 96 11.98 -21.58 -1.25
CA LEU A 96 11.04 -22.63 -1.61
C LEU A 96 9.95 -22.09 -2.55
N PRO A 97 9.51 -22.88 -3.53
CA PRO A 97 8.45 -22.50 -4.44
C PRO A 97 7.10 -22.32 -3.71
N PRO A 98 6.20 -21.48 -4.23
CA PRO A 98 4.85 -21.35 -3.71
C PRO A 98 4.11 -22.71 -3.77
N PRO A 99 3.26 -23.04 -2.78
CA PRO A 99 2.55 -24.32 -2.76
C PRO A 99 1.68 -24.50 -4.02
N GLY A 100 2.01 -25.46 -4.88
CA GLY A 100 1.23 -25.82 -6.06
C GLY A 100 1.91 -25.64 -7.42
N GLU A 101 3.11 -25.04 -7.49
CA GLU A 101 3.91 -25.03 -8.73
C GLU A 101 4.95 -26.16 -8.72
N LYS A 102 4.90 -27.06 -9.70
CA LYS A 102 5.99 -28.01 -9.94
C LYS A 102 7.22 -27.23 -10.38
N GLU A 103 8.35 -27.55 -9.76
CA GLU A 103 9.65 -26.94 -9.98
C GLU A 103 9.97 -26.83 -11.47
N ARG A 104 9.91 -25.62 -12.03
CA ARG A 104 10.45 -25.36 -13.36
C ARG A 104 11.96 -25.45 -13.23
N VAL A 105 12.55 -26.49 -13.83
CA VAL A 105 14.00 -26.68 -13.92
C VAL A 105 14.60 -25.38 -14.44
N ARG A 106 15.30 -24.65 -13.58
CA ARG A 106 16.08 -23.48 -14.00
C ARG A 106 17.31 -24.03 -14.75
N PRO A 107 17.65 -23.53 -15.95
CA PRO A 107 18.94 -23.85 -16.53
C PRO A 107 20.05 -23.34 -15.60
N PRO A 108 21.20 -24.04 -15.54
CA PRO A 108 22.25 -23.72 -14.58
C PRO A 108 22.73 -22.28 -14.80
N VAL A 109 22.79 -21.53 -13.70
CA VAL A 109 23.34 -20.17 -13.67
C VAL A 109 24.77 -20.24 -14.19
N GLY A 110 25.05 -19.49 -15.27
CA GLY A 110 26.37 -19.41 -15.88
C GLY A 110 27.44 -19.04 -14.87
N ARG A 111 28.52 -19.81 -14.90
CA ARG A 111 29.76 -19.67 -14.13
C ARG A 111 30.25 -18.21 -14.11
N ILE A 112 30.41 -17.65 -12.91
CA ILE A 112 31.07 -16.37 -12.68
C ILE A 112 32.52 -16.51 -13.18
N LEU A 113 32.88 -15.79 -14.24
CA LEU A 113 34.27 -15.68 -14.67
C LEU A 113 34.97 -14.66 -13.77
N GLU A 114 36.08 -15.10 -13.17
CA GLU A 114 37.03 -14.29 -12.43
C GLU A 114 37.53 -13.13 -13.31
N GLY A 115 37.47 -11.90 -12.81
CA GLY A 115 37.93 -10.71 -13.51
C GLY A 115 38.12 -9.57 -12.53
N THR A 116 39.35 -9.09 -12.45
CA THR A 116 39.93 -8.17 -11.46
C THR A 116 39.29 -6.79 -11.42
N GLU A 117 39.29 -6.19 -10.22
CA GLU A 117 38.81 -4.84 -9.89
C GLU A 117 39.47 -3.74 -10.73
N GLU A 118 38.68 -2.77 -11.22
CA GLU A 118 39.05 -1.34 -11.22
C GLU A 118 37.80 -0.45 -11.07
N PRO A 119 37.84 0.64 -10.29
CA PRO A 119 36.68 1.51 -10.04
C PRO A 119 36.42 2.45 -11.23
N ARG A 120 35.18 2.50 -11.71
CA ARG A 120 34.76 3.46 -12.75
C ARG A 120 34.56 4.84 -12.13
N GLU A 121 35.38 5.82 -12.53
CA GLU A 121 35.15 7.24 -12.21
C GLU A 121 33.86 7.77 -12.87
N ILE A 122 33.14 8.62 -12.14
CA ILE A 122 31.90 9.27 -12.58
C ILE A 122 32.26 10.67 -13.12
N PRO A 123 32.03 10.99 -14.42
CA PRO A 123 32.39 12.30 -14.96
C PRO A 123 31.51 13.43 -14.40
N GLN A 124 32.14 14.47 -13.85
CA GLN A 124 31.49 15.73 -13.48
C GLN A 124 31.27 16.58 -14.73
N LYS A 125 30.01 16.95 -14.99
CA LYS A 125 29.63 17.89 -16.05
C LYS A 125 29.63 19.31 -15.50
N ASN A 126 30.67 20.06 -15.82
CA ASN A 126 30.81 21.48 -15.47
C ASN A 126 30.13 22.33 -16.54
N SER A 127 29.34 23.29 -16.07
CA SER A 127 28.59 24.28 -16.85
C SER A 127 29.51 25.20 -17.65
N ALA A 128 29.23 25.37 -18.94
CA ALA A 128 29.71 26.50 -19.74
C ALA A 128 28.57 26.99 -20.64
N GLY A 129 28.03 28.16 -20.31
CA GLY A 129 27.00 28.86 -21.07
C GLY A 129 27.17 30.35 -20.84
N SER A 130 27.95 30.97 -21.71
CA SER A 130 28.28 32.39 -21.79
C SER A 130 27.08 33.25 -22.18
N HIS A 131 26.90 34.40 -21.53
CA HIS A 131 26.24 35.55 -22.15
C HIS A 131 26.98 36.83 -21.76
N ALA A 132 27.57 37.46 -22.77
CA ALA A 132 28.27 38.74 -22.68
C ALA A 132 27.26 39.88 -22.49
N TYR A 133 27.64 40.86 -21.67
CA TYR A 133 26.95 42.14 -21.54
C TYR A 133 27.74 43.16 -22.38
N GLU A 134 27.09 43.77 -23.37
CA GLU A 134 27.55 45.02 -23.97
C GLU A 134 26.56 46.11 -23.57
N GLY A 135 27.11 47.19 -23.02
CA GLY A 135 26.35 48.33 -22.52
C GLY A 135 25.88 49.27 -23.62
N GLY A 136 24.75 49.93 -23.34
CA GLY A 136 24.17 51.05 -24.07
C GLY A 136 23.04 51.64 -23.24
#